data_AF-Q2JR24-F1
#
_entry.id   AF-Q2JR24-F1
#
_cell.length_a   1.000
_cell.length_b   1.000
_cell.length_c   1.000
_cell.angle_alpha   90.00
_cell.angle_beta   90.00
_cell.angle_gamma   90.00
#
_symmetry.space_group_name_H-M   'P 1'
#
loop_
_entity.id
_entity.type
_entity.pdbx_description
1 polymer ?
#
loop_
_entity_poly.entity_id
_entity_poly.type
_entity_poly.pdbx_seq_one_letter_code
_entity_poly.pdbx_strand_id
1 'polypeptide(L)'
;MQVRILRRRECGTGWATDLLLPRCLSWPEVEELAREIGATCRCFQKQLVWLDLPAGRITASLRVPRLTLRLYDAAVEAQILNHLQQLVKSVDPKIQGP
;
A
#
# COMPACT_ATOMS: atom_id res chain seq x y z
N MET A 1 -13.51 7.97 -5.31
CA MET A 1 -12.24 8.69 -5.05
C MET A 1 -11.06 7.79 -5.45
N GLN A 2 -9.91 8.34 -5.89
CA GLN A 2 -8.80 7.55 -6.47
C GLN A 2 -7.49 7.65 -5.66
N VAL A 3 -6.65 6.62 -5.74
CA VAL A 3 -5.27 6.66 -5.23
C VAL A 3 -4.47 7.69 -6.01
N ARG A 4 -3.74 8.57 -5.31
CA ARG A 4 -2.91 9.61 -5.94
C ARG A 4 -1.43 9.37 -5.65
N ILE A 5 -0.60 9.45 -6.68
CA ILE A 5 0.86 9.52 -6.52
C ILE A 5 1.20 10.96 -6.13
N LEU A 6 1.80 11.14 -4.95
CA LEU A 6 2.24 12.44 -4.45
C LEU A 6 3.65 12.79 -4.93
N ARG A 7 4.55 11.81 -4.88
CA ARG A 7 5.97 11.99 -5.23
C ARG A 7 6.58 10.65 -5.61
N ARG A 8 7.50 10.67 -6.56
CA ARG A 8 8.47 9.60 -6.83
C ARG A 8 9.86 10.14 -6.59
N ARG A 9 10.71 9.39 -5.90
CA ARG A 9 12.11 9.77 -5.64
C ARG A 9 13.02 8.56 -5.83
N GLU A 10 14.20 8.76 -6.39
CA GLU A 10 15.24 7.73 -6.39
C GLU A 10 15.73 7.50 -4.96
N CYS A 11 15.98 6.24 -4.61
CA CYS A 11 16.52 5.83 -3.33
C CYS A 11 17.50 4.66 -3.55
N GLY A 12 18.78 4.98 -3.64
CA GLY A 12 19.82 3.99 -3.94
C GLY A 12 19.61 3.37 -5.33
N THR A 13 19.45 2.05 -5.37
CA THR A 13 19.19 1.30 -6.62
C THR A 13 17.72 1.17 -6.98
N GLY A 14 16.81 1.89 -6.30
CA GLY A 14 15.36 1.81 -6.48
C GLY A 14 14.64 3.15 -6.41
N TRP A 15 13.32 3.10 -6.26
CA TRP A 15 12.41 4.25 -6.28
C TRP A 15 11.41 4.20 -5.13
N ALA A 16 11.32 5.28 -4.35
CA ALA A 16 10.23 5.43 -3.39
C ALA A 16 9.09 6.24 -3.98
N THR A 17 7.88 5.71 -3.88
CA THR A 17 6.64 6.32 -4.34
C THR A 17 5.74 6.62 -3.16
N ASP A 18 5.52 7.90 -2.90
CA ASP A 18 4.57 8.34 -1.87
C ASP A 18 3.15 8.36 -2.48
N LEU A 19 2.24 7.64 -1.85
CA LEU A 19 0.84 7.54 -2.24
C LEU A 19 -0.06 8.19 -1.19
N LEU A 20 -1.09 8.88 -1.69
CA LEU A 20 -2.23 9.29 -0.89
C LEU A 20 -3.41 8.37 -1.23
N LEU A 21 -3.85 7.64 -0.22
CA LEU A 21 -5.07 6.86 -0.32
C LEU A 21 -6.29 7.77 -0.07
N PRO A 22 -7.42 7.53 -0.75
CA PRO A 22 -8.64 8.29 -0.53
C PRO A 22 -9.29 8.02 0.84
N ARG A 23 -8.90 6.91 1.49
CA ARG A 23 -9.29 6.53 2.85
C ARG A 23 -8.21 5.68 3.49
N CYS A 24 -8.35 5.48 4.79
CA CYS A 24 -7.58 4.52 5.56
C CYS A 24 -7.91 3.09 5.09
N LEU A 25 -6.90 2.24 4.94
CA LEU A 25 -7.13 0.80 4.82
C LEU A 25 -7.37 0.21 6.20
N SER A 26 -8.30 -0.72 6.28
CA SER A 26 -8.51 -1.59 7.43
C SER A 26 -7.40 -2.64 7.52
N TRP A 27 -7.21 -3.23 8.70
CA TRP A 27 -6.18 -4.25 8.90
C TRP A 27 -6.32 -5.45 7.93
N PRO A 28 -7.53 -6.01 7.70
CA PRO A 28 -7.71 -7.09 6.73
C PRO A 28 -7.30 -6.72 5.30
N GLU A 29 -7.58 -5.48 4.86
CA GLU A 29 -7.18 -5.01 3.52
C GLU A 29 -5.66 -4.89 3.40
N VAL A 30 -4.96 -4.59 4.50
CA VAL A 30 -3.50 -4.53 4.51
C VAL A 30 -2.89 -5.93 4.50
N GLU A 31 -3.48 -6.89 5.22
CA GLU A 31 -3.07 -8.30 5.17
C GLU A 31 -3.31 -8.92 3.79
N GLU A 32 -4.44 -8.60 3.15
CA GLU A 32 -4.74 -9.04 1.78
C GLU A 32 -3.74 -8.48 0.77
N LEU A 33 -3.48 -7.17 0.82
CA LEU A 33 -2.45 -6.54 0.00
C LEU A 33 -1.08 -7.21 0.21
N ALA A 34 -0.70 -7.49 1.46
CA ALA A 34 0.56 -8.15 1.77
C ALA A 34 0.63 -9.54 1.14
N ARG A 35 -0.43 -10.35 1.28
CA ARG A 35 -0.52 -11.70 0.72
C ARG A 35 -0.38 -11.69 -0.80
N GLU A 36 -1.07 -10.78 -1.48
CA GLU A 36 -1.05 -10.73 -2.96
C GLU A 36 0.33 -10.42 -3.53
N ILE A 37 1.08 -9.55 -2.87
CA ILE A 37 2.42 -9.16 -3.32
C ILE A 37 3.52 -10.05 -2.72
N GLY A 38 3.13 -11.11 -1.99
CA GLY A 38 4.06 -12.02 -1.31
C GLY A 38 4.84 -11.38 -0.18
N ALA A 39 4.35 -10.29 0.41
CA ALA A 39 4.98 -9.59 1.51
C ALA A 39 4.55 -10.12 2.88
N THR A 40 5.46 -10.02 3.86
CA THR A 40 5.12 -10.19 5.27
C THR A 40 4.65 -8.86 5.85
N CYS A 41 3.49 -8.86 6.49
CA CYS A 41 2.94 -7.69 7.17
C CYS A 41 3.46 -7.62 8.62
N ARG A 42 4.10 -6.50 8.99
CA ARG A 42 4.52 -6.21 10.38
C ARG A 42 3.88 -4.92 10.87
N CYS A 43 3.19 -4.99 12.00
CA CYS A 43 2.61 -3.81 12.64
C CYS A 43 3.50 -3.32 13.78
N PHE A 44 3.85 -2.04 13.76
CA PHE A 44 4.58 -1.37 14.82
C PHE A 44 3.68 -0.35 15.51
N GLN A 45 3.54 -0.48 16.83
CA GLN A 45 2.78 0.43 17.69
C GLN A 45 1.34 0.74 17.21
N LYS A 46 0.70 -0.19 16.48
CA LYS A 46 -0.66 -0.03 15.91
C LYS A 46 -0.83 1.18 14.96
N GLN A 47 0.25 1.85 14.57
CA GLN A 47 0.23 3.09 13.80
C GLN A 47 1.07 3.04 12.53
N LEU A 48 1.97 2.06 12.45
CA LEU A 48 2.90 1.87 11.36
C LEU A 48 2.78 0.44 10.87
N VAL A 49 2.49 0.27 9.59
CA VAL A 49 2.50 -1.04 8.95
C VAL A 49 3.65 -1.12 7.97
N TRP A 50 4.46 -2.16 8.12
CA TRP A 50 5.57 -2.52 7.25
C TRP A 50 5.17 -3.71 6.39
N LEU A 51 5.40 -3.60 5.09
CA LEU A 51 5.24 -4.69 4.13
C LEU A 51 6.63 -5.10 3.65
N ASP A 52 7.10 -6.26 4.09
CA ASP A 52 8.43 -6.78 3.76
C ASP A 52 8.35 -7.76 2.61
N LEU A 53 8.90 -7.36 1.46
CA LEU A 53 8.97 -8.26 0.30
C LEU A 53 10.12 -9.28 0.46
N PRO A 54 9.99 -10.47 -0.14
CA PRO A 54 11.01 -11.53 -0.07
C PRO A 54 12.39 -11.09 -0.58
N ALA A 55 12.44 -10.08 -1.46
CA ALA A 55 13.67 -9.48 -1.98
C ALA A 55 14.40 -8.54 -1.00
N GLY A 56 14.10 -8.60 0.31
CA GLY A 56 14.85 -7.89 1.36
C GLY A 56 14.63 -6.37 1.42
N ARG A 57 13.55 -5.88 0.82
CA ARG A 57 13.27 -4.45 0.65
C ARG A 57 12.05 -4.09 1.51
N ILE A 58 12.23 -3.14 2.43
CA ILE A 58 11.17 -2.58 3.29
C ILE A 58 10.29 -1.71 2.42
N THR A 59 9.04 -2.11 2.21
CA THR A 59 8.28 -1.65 1.04
C THR A 59 7.15 -0.69 1.35
N ALA A 60 6.72 -0.56 2.61
CA ALA A 60 5.64 0.34 2.93
C ALA A 60 5.75 0.87 4.36
N SER A 61 5.46 2.15 4.58
CA SER A 61 5.03 2.63 5.90
C SER A 61 3.65 3.23 5.75
N LEU A 62 2.64 2.59 6.34
CA LEU A 62 1.30 3.17 6.41
C LEU A 62 1.25 4.10 7.63
N ARG A 63 1.24 5.42 7.40
CA ARG A 63 0.85 6.44 8.37
C ARG A 63 -0.47 7.00 7.89
N VAL A 64 -1.54 6.40 8.33
CA VAL A 64 -2.91 6.66 7.85
C VAL A 64 -3.18 8.17 7.70
N PRO A 65 -3.59 8.67 6.51
CA PRO A 65 -3.95 7.97 5.26
C PRO A 65 -2.82 7.90 4.21
N ARG A 66 -1.58 8.23 4.58
CA ARG A 66 -0.43 8.22 3.68
C ARG A 66 0.25 6.85 3.67
N LEU A 67 0.41 6.30 2.47
CA LEU A 67 1.15 5.07 2.22
C LEU A 67 2.42 5.44 1.48
N THR A 68 3.59 5.28 2.10
CA THR A 68 4.86 5.46 1.41
C THR A 68 5.34 4.10 0.92
N LEU A 69 5.35 3.87 -0.39
CA LEU A 69 5.94 2.68 -0.98
C LEU A 69 7.43 2.90 -1.24
N ARG A 70 8.28 1.94 -0.87
CA ARG A 70 9.72 1.95 -1.18
C ARG A 70 10.04 0.72 -2.00
N LEU A 71 9.95 0.87 -3.31
CA LEU A 71 10.05 -0.24 -4.24
C LEU A 71 11.34 -0.14 -5.01
N TYR A 72 11.83 -1.26 -5.46
CA TYR A 72 13.03 -1.29 -6.28
C TYR A 72 12.80 -2.08 -7.57
N ASP A 73 11.51 -2.37 -7.84
CA ASP A 73 11.02 -3.02 -9.05
C ASP A 73 9.76 -2.26 -9.49
N ALA A 74 9.81 -1.72 -10.71
CA ALA A 74 8.72 -0.94 -11.31
C ALA A 74 7.50 -1.81 -11.67
N ALA A 75 7.69 -3.10 -11.96
CA ALA A 75 6.58 -4.03 -12.22
C ALA A 75 5.79 -4.29 -10.93
N VAL A 76 6.50 -4.46 -9.81
CA VAL A 76 5.88 -4.61 -8.49
C VAL A 76 5.16 -3.32 -8.07
N GLU A 77 5.70 -2.15 -8.39
CA GLU A 77 5.01 -0.86 -8.20
C GLU A 77 3.67 -0.80 -8.95
N ALA A 78 3.68 -1.15 -10.23
CA ALA A 78 2.47 -1.13 -11.05
C ALA A 78 1.41 -2.12 -10.51
N GLN A 79 1.82 -3.31 -10.07
CA GLN A 79 0.92 -4.29 -9.46
C GLN A 79 0.28 -3.77 -8.17
N ILE A 80 1.09 -3.23 -7.25
CA ILE A 80 0.59 -2.65 -5.99
C ILE A 80 -0.37 -1.48 -6.26
N LEU A 81 -0.02 -0.59 -7.20
CA LEU A 81 -0.86 0.53 -7.57
C LEU A 81 -2.21 0.07 -8.12
N ASN A 82 -2.21 -0.92 -9.02
CA ASN A 82 -3.45 -1.47 -9.56
C ASN A 82 -4.31 -2.10 -8.47
N HIS A 83 -3.72 -2.91 -7.58
CA HIS A 83 -4.46 -3.54 -6.50
C HIS A 83 -5.05 -2.51 -5.53
N LEU A 84 -4.26 -1.51 -5.10
CA LEU A 84 -4.75 -0.43 -4.26
C LEU A 84 -5.88 0.36 -4.92
N GLN A 85 -5.79 0.59 -6.24
CA GLN A 85 -6.89 1.22 -6.98
C GLN A 85 -8.15 0.37 -6.99
N GLN A 86 -8.05 -0.96 -7.05
CA GLN A 86 -9.20 -1.86 -6.95
C GLN A 86 -9.78 -1.87 -5.53
N LEU A 87 -8.96 -2.04 -4.50
CA LEU A 87 -9.40 -2.02 -3.09
C LEU A 87 -10.18 -0.76 -2.72
N VAL A 88 -9.73 0.41 -3.18
CA VAL A 88 -10.44 1.67 -2.88
C VAL A 88 -11.69 1.88 -3.74
N LYS A 89 -11.79 1.19 -4.88
CA LYS A 89 -12.99 1.20 -5.75
C LYS A 89 -14.04 0.20 -5.28
N SER A 90 -13.65 -0.96 -4.78
CA SER A 90 -14.55 -2.03 -4.31
C SER A 90 -15.36 -1.65 -3.07
N VAL A 91 -15.01 -0.56 -2.39
CA VAL A 91 -15.89 0.08 -1.39
C VAL A 91 -16.91 0.95 -2.11
N ASP A 92 -17.88 0.29 -2.75
CA ASP A 92 -19.13 0.88 -3.18
C ASP A 92 -20.09 0.90 -1.97
N PRO A 93 -20.83 1.99 -1.69
CA PRO A 93 -21.59 2.22 -0.45
C PRO A 93 -22.84 1.33 -0.23
N LYS A 94 -22.92 0.15 -0.85
CA LYS A 94 -24.03 -0.80 -0.64
C LYS A 94 -23.76 -1.79 0.50
N ILE A 95 -23.37 -1.28 1.67
CA ILE A 95 -23.63 -1.97 2.95
C ILE A 95 -24.11 -0.89 3.94
N GLN A 96 -25.15 -0.16 3.55
CA GLN A 96 -26.15 0.31 4.49
C GLN A 96 -27.42 -0.48 4.22
N GLY A 97 -27.87 -1.19 5.23
CA GLY A 97 -29.27 -1.53 5.38
C GLY A 97 -29.50 -2.91 5.99
N PRO A 98 -30.60 -3.07 6.75
CA PRO A 98 -31.22 -2.15 7.70
C PRO A 98 -30.68 -2.32 9.13
#